data_AF-A0A103ZR88-F1
#
_entry.id   AF-A0A103ZR88-F1
#
_cell.length_a   1.000
_cell.length_b   1.000
_cell.length_c   1.000
_cell.angle_alpha   90.00
_cell.angle_beta   90.00
_cell.angle_gamma   90.00
#
_symmetry.space_group_name_H-M   'P 1'
#
loop_
_entity.id
_entity.type
_entity.pdbx_description
1 polymer ?
#
loop_
_entity_poly.entity_id
_entity_poly.type
_entity_poly.pdbx_seq_one_letter_code
_entity_poly.pdbx_strand_id
1 'polypeptide(L)'
;MTAIYDTIVWLQSDTSAKQFPIVEFSADTDVATLGWVSLTSTVRPEIVVTQVTVDEFRAIAHGTDGYLAVENRVNAVLERFDLKCSWLAHVEEVTPSVNGASFQAFRNKCRRPKLFFRDILHTDSFAQEVGRTTRAEFERNGGKVIVLQ
;
A
#
# COMPACT_ATOMS: atom_id res chain seq x y z
N MET A 1 -12.72 -18.89 -0.22
CA MET A 1 -11.92 -18.07 -1.14
C MET A 1 -11.18 -17.07 -0.28
N THR A 2 -9.86 -17.06 -0.34
CA THR A 2 -9.05 -16.03 0.33
C THR A 2 -9.29 -14.72 -0.42
N ALA A 3 -9.73 -13.67 0.28
CA ALA A 3 -9.85 -12.36 -0.33
C ALA A 3 -8.45 -11.86 -0.68
N ILE A 4 -8.27 -11.30 -1.88
CA ILE A 4 -6.95 -10.81 -2.33
C ILE A 4 -6.46 -9.59 -1.55
N TYR A 5 -7.20 -9.12 -0.53
CA TYR A 5 -6.99 -7.92 0.26
C TYR A 5 -7.19 -8.17 1.77
N ASP A 6 -6.80 -9.36 2.26
CA ASP A 6 -6.97 -9.74 3.67
C ASP A 6 -5.91 -9.13 4.60
N THR A 7 -4.74 -8.73 4.09
CA THR A 7 -3.67 -8.15 4.91
C THR A 7 -3.74 -6.63 4.90
N ILE A 8 -3.80 -6.02 6.08
CA ILE A 8 -3.71 -4.58 6.30
C ILE A 8 -2.31 -4.27 6.84
N VAL A 9 -1.58 -3.43 6.10
CA VAL A 9 -0.25 -2.94 6.49
C VAL A 9 -0.43 -1.58 7.15
N TRP A 10 0.10 -1.43 8.36
CA TRP A 10 0.14 -0.14 9.06
C TRP A 10 1.42 0.59 8.70
N LEU A 11 1.25 1.75 8.09
CA LEU A 11 2.35 2.65 7.76
C LEU A 11 2.41 3.78 8.79
N GLN A 12 3.60 4.21 9.15
CA GLN A 12 3.84 5.39 9.99
C GLN A 12 4.49 6.49 9.16
N SER A 13 3.92 7.69 9.20
CA SER A 13 4.49 8.91 8.64
C SER A 13 5.81 9.26 9.33
N ASP A 14 6.87 9.46 8.55
CA ASP A 14 8.19 9.86 9.08
C ASP A 14 8.17 11.27 9.69
N THR A 15 7.22 12.12 9.30
CA THR A 15 7.14 13.49 9.80
C THR A 15 6.23 13.65 11.01
N SER A 16 5.07 12.98 11.02
CA SER A 16 4.06 13.20 12.08
C SER A 16 3.97 12.08 13.11
N ALA A 17 4.70 10.96 12.90
CA ALA A 17 4.58 9.71 13.64
C ALA A 17 3.16 9.11 13.69
N LYS A 18 2.19 9.71 12.97
CA LYS A 18 0.83 9.18 12.82
C LYS A 18 0.85 7.97 11.92
N GLN A 19 -0.06 7.04 12.20
CA GLN A 19 -0.21 5.81 11.45
C GLN A 19 -1.43 5.86 10.55
N PHE A 20 -1.35 5.20 9.40
CA PHE A 20 -2.46 4.98 8.50
C PHE A 20 -2.36 3.59 7.88
N PRO A 21 -3.50 2.93 7.62
CA PRO A 21 -3.50 1.58 7.08
C PRO A 21 -3.54 1.58 5.55
N ILE A 22 -2.94 0.59 4.92
CA ILE A 22 -3.11 0.28 3.49
C ILE A 22 -3.38 -1.22 3.33
N VAL A 23 -3.90 -1.63 2.18
CA VAL A 23 -4.09 -3.05 1.86
C VAL A 23 -2.85 -3.60 1.16
N GLU A 24 -2.38 -4.76 1.58
CA GLU A 24 -1.48 -5.59 0.79
C GLU A 24 -2.32 -6.55 -0.06
N PHE A 25 -2.12 -6.48 -1.39
CA PHE A 25 -2.79 -7.37 -2.32
C PHE A 25 -1.99 -8.66 -2.50
N SER A 26 -2.63 -9.81 -2.33
CA SER A 26 -1.98 -11.12 -2.43
C SER A 26 -2.90 -12.15 -3.09
N ALA A 27 -2.35 -12.90 -4.06
CA ALA A 27 -3.04 -13.98 -4.75
C ALA A 27 -2.02 -15.00 -5.29
N ASP A 28 -2.52 -16.15 -5.74
CA ASP A 28 -1.68 -17.23 -6.29
C ASP A 28 -0.95 -16.83 -7.59
N THR A 29 -1.44 -15.82 -8.28
CA THR A 29 -0.85 -15.29 -9.52
C THR A 29 -0.91 -13.77 -9.54
N ASP A 30 0.13 -13.13 -10.07
CA ASP A 30 0.22 -11.66 -10.16
C ASP A 30 -0.95 -11.06 -10.94
N VAL A 31 -1.46 -11.78 -11.96
CA VAL A 31 -2.60 -11.34 -12.77
C VAL A 31 -3.90 -11.20 -11.98
N ALA A 32 -4.03 -11.87 -10.82
CA ALA A 32 -5.21 -11.80 -9.99
C ALA A 32 -5.26 -10.53 -9.11
N THR A 33 -4.11 -9.92 -8.83
CA THR A 33 -4.01 -8.64 -8.11
C THR A 33 -3.76 -7.46 -9.05
N LEU A 34 -3.45 -7.73 -10.32
CA LEU A 34 -3.18 -6.70 -11.31
C LEU A 34 -4.35 -5.73 -11.47
N GLY A 35 -4.05 -4.44 -11.40
CA GLY A 35 -5.03 -3.36 -11.54
C GLY A 35 -5.84 -3.07 -10.28
N TRP A 36 -5.64 -3.80 -9.17
CA TRP A 36 -6.22 -3.43 -7.89
C TRP A 36 -5.40 -2.35 -7.19
N VAL A 37 -6.10 -1.44 -6.52
CA VAL A 37 -5.49 -0.35 -5.73
C VAL A 37 -6.33 -0.09 -4.48
N SER A 38 -5.67 0.39 -3.43
CA SER A 38 -6.33 0.82 -2.20
C SER A 38 -6.13 2.31 -1.96
N LEU A 39 -7.19 2.98 -1.55
CA LEU A 39 -7.19 4.36 -1.09
C LEU A 39 -7.55 4.39 0.38
N THR A 40 -6.80 5.15 1.16
CA THR A 40 -7.00 5.29 2.59
C THR A 40 -7.57 6.66 2.89
N SER A 41 -8.61 6.68 3.73
CA SER A 41 -9.17 7.92 4.24
C SER A 41 -8.21 8.58 5.23
N THR A 42 -7.98 9.88 5.03
CA THR A 42 -7.19 10.70 5.97
C THR A 42 -8.02 11.22 7.16
N VAL A 43 -9.34 10.98 7.15
CA VAL A 43 -10.29 11.49 8.16
C VAL A 43 -10.96 10.37 8.97
N ARG A 44 -11.15 9.19 8.36
CA ARG A 44 -11.86 8.05 8.95
C ARG A 44 -10.96 6.80 8.92
N PRO A 45 -11.17 5.82 9.82
CA PRO A 45 -10.46 4.54 9.77
C PRO A 45 -11.04 3.67 8.64
N GLU A 46 -10.87 4.09 7.39
CA GLU A 46 -11.51 3.46 6.23
C GLU A 46 -10.54 3.31 5.07
N ILE A 47 -10.63 2.16 4.39
CA ILE A 47 -9.91 1.85 3.17
C ILE A 47 -10.93 1.52 2.07
N VAL A 48 -10.77 2.13 0.90
CA VAL A 48 -11.51 1.82 -0.31
C VAL A 48 -10.60 1.06 -1.25
N VAL A 49 -10.99 -0.16 -1.59
CA VAL A 49 -10.35 -1.00 -2.59
C VAL A 49 -11.13 -0.88 -3.90
N THR A 50 -10.43 -0.65 -5.01
CA THR A 50 -11.07 -0.54 -6.33
C THR A 50 -10.13 -1.04 -7.42
N GLN A 51 -10.67 -1.17 -8.62
CA GLN A 51 -9.88 -1.39 -9.82
C GLN A 51 -9.57 -0.07 -10.50
N VAL A 52 -8.36 0.04 -11.04
CA VAL A 52 -7.99 1.13 -11.93
C VAL A 52 -8.59 0.90 -13.31
N THR A 53 -8.89 1.99 -14.00
CA THR A 53 -9.23 1.93 -15.43
C THR A 53 -7.99 1.62 -16.27
N VAL A 54 -8.19 1.26 -17.53
CA VAL A 54 -7.07 0.99 -18.47
C VAL A 54 -6.16 2.20 -18.62
N ASP A 55 -6.72 3.41 -18.67
CA ASP A 55 -5.95 4.64 -18.84
C ASP A 55 -5.18 5.00 -17.57
N GLU A 56 -5.81 4.84 -16.39
CA GLU A 56 -5.13 4.99 -15.09
C GLU A 56 -3.98 3.99 -14.94
N PHE A 57 -4.20 2.73 -15.31
CA PHE A 57 -3.18 1.69 -15.26
C PHE A 57 -1.97 2.03 -16.13
N ARG A 58 -2.20 2.48 -17.36
CA ARG A 58 -1.13 2.92 -18.28
C ARG A 58 -0.39 4.12 -17.70
N ALA A 59 -1.09 5.09 -17.13
CA ALA A 59 -0.48 6.25 -16.51
C ALA A 59 0.39 5.89 -15.29
N ILE A 60 -0.03 4.92 -14.47
CA ILE A 60 0.77 4.40 -13.34
C ILE A 60 2.12 3.86 -13.83
N ALA A 61 2.14 3.17 -14.98
CA ALA A 61 3.38 2.63 -15.54
C ALA A 61 4.40 3.72 -15.97
N HIS A 62 3.93 4.96 -16.14
CA HIS A 62 4.76 6.09 -16.58
C HIS A 62 5.04 7.12 -15.47
N GLY A 63 4.43 6.98 -14.29
CA GLY A 63 4.63 7.92 -13.18
C GLY A 63 3.50 7.87 -12.15
N THR A 64 3.38 8.94 -11.35
CA THR A 64 2.42 9.01 -10.25
C THR A 64 1.05 9.54 -10.65
N ASP A 65 0.92 10.11 -11.85
CA ASP A 65 -0.31 10.73 -12.35
C ASP A 65 -1.49 9.76 -12.38
N GLY A 66 -1.24 8.48 -12.67
CA GLY A 66 -2.29 7.46 -12.66
C GLY A 66 -2.88 7.24 -11.25
N TYR A 67 -2.05 7.28 -10.20
CA TYR A 67 -2.55 7.20 -8.82
C TYR A 67 -3.40 8.42 -8.45
N LEU A 68 -3.00 9.62 -8.89
CA LEU A 68 -3.75 10.86 -8.66
C LEU A 68 -5.07 10.87 -9.44
N ALA A 69 -5.10 10.33 -10.65
CA ALA A 69 -6.32 10.16 -11.43
C ALA A 69 -7.32 9.23 -10.72
N VAL A 70 -6.84 8.11 -10.17
CA VAL A 70 -7.65 7.20 -9.34
C VAL A 70 -8.19 7.92 -8.10
N GLU A 71 -7.34 8.66 -7.36
CA GLU A 71 -7.78 9.46 -6.21
C GLU A 71 -8.94 10.37 -6.60
N ASN A 72 -8.77 11.14 -7.68
CA ASN A 72 -9.77 12.10 -8.14
C ASN A 72 -11.08 11.40 -8.53
N ARG A 73 -11.02 10.31 -9.29
CA ARG A 73 -12.20 9.54 -9.72
C ARG A 73 -12.96 8.97 -8.52
N VAL A 74 -12.27 8.27 -7.62
CA VAL A 74 -12.91 7.61 -6.48
C VAL A 74 -13.50 8.63 -5.51
N ASN A 75 -12.78 9.72 -5.25
CA ASN A 75 -13.29 10.83 -4.43
C ASN A 75 -14.51 11.48 -5.09
N ALA A 76 -14.51 11.72 -6.40
CA ALA A 76 -15.65 12.29 -7.11
C ALA A 76 -16.88 11.37 -7.04
N VAL A 77 -16.71 10.06 -7.27
CA VAL A 77 -17.80 9.06 -7.21
C VAL A 77 -18.41 8.97 -5.81
N LEU A 78 -17.59 9.13 -4.76
CA LEU A 78 -18.02 9.04 -3.37
C LEU A 78 -18.34 10.39 -2.73
N GLU A 79 -18.30 11.50 -3.49
CA GLU A 79 -18.49 12.88 -3.01
C GLU A 79 -17.56 13.26 -1.84
N ARG A 80 -16.27 12.92 -1.98
CA ARG A 80 -15.22 13.06 -0.96
C ARG A 80 -13.99 13.76 -1.52
N PHE A 81 -13.01 13.98 -0.64
CA PHE A 81 -11.70 14.54 -1.00
C PHE A 81 -10.54 13.97 -0.16
N ASP A 82 -10.86 13.08 0.78
CA ASP A 82 -9.95 12.64 1.83
C ASP A 82 -9.30 11.26 1.54
N LEU A 83 -9.73 10.57 0.49
CA LEU A 83 -9.18 9.26 0.09
C LEU A 83 -7.89 9.45 -0.71
N LYS A 84 -6.81 8.81 -0.27
CA LYS A 84 -5.47 8.95 -0.83
C LYS A 84 -4.82 7.61 -1.14
N CYS A 85 -4.11 7.54 -2.26
CA CYS A 85 -3.30 6.39 -2.65
C CYS A 85 -1.92 6.47 -1.98
N SER A 86 -1.46 5.38 -1.36
CA SER A 86 -0.08 5.23 -0.92
C SER A 86 0.60 4.19 -1.78
N TRP A 87 1.54 4.62 -2.62
CA TRP A 87 2.33 3.74 -3.49
C TRP A 87 3.74 3.60 -2.95
N LEU A 88 4.42 2.52 -3.34
CA LEU A 88 5.84 2.32 -3.05
C LEU A 88 6.64 3.39 -3.82
N ALA A 89 7.36 4.25 -3.08
CA ALA A 89 8.07 5.39 -3.63
C ALA A 89 9.59 5.18 -3.65
N HIS A 90 10.13 4.47 -2.67
CA HIS A 90 11.56 4.17 -2.59
C HIS A 90 11.81 2.82 -1.93
N VAL A 91 12.90 2.16 -2.33
CA VAL A 91 13.36 0.90 -1.76
C VAL A 91 14.82 1.09 -1.39
N GLU A 92 15.13 0.98 -0.10
CA GLU A 92 16.51 0.96 0.37
C GLU A 92 16.95 -0.50 0.40
N GLU A 93 17.78 -0.87 -0.57
CA GLU A 93 18.41 -2.19 -0.60
C GLU A 93 19.42 -2.31 0.53
N VAL A 94 19.25 -3.35 1.35
CA VAL A 94 20.26 -3.69 2.35
C VAL A 94 21.19 -4.71 1.73
N THR A 95 22.23 -4.26 1.03
CA THR A 95 23.18 -5.16 0.36
C THR A 95 23.91 -6.00 1.41
N PRO A 96 23.69 -7.32 1.48
CA PRO A 96 24.48 -8.16 2.35
C PRO A 96 25.77 -8.48 1.60
N SER A 97 26.93 -7.98 2.05
CA SER A 97 28.22 -8.39 1.46
C SER A 97 28.49 -9.85 1.84
N VAL A 98 28.05 -10.79 1.00
CA VAL A 98 28.28 -12.22 1.19
C VAL A 98 28.83 -12.85 -0.08
N ASN A 99 29.93 -12.28 -0.58
CA ASN A 99 30.75 -12.98 -1.58
C ASN A 99 31.32 -14.25 -0.94
N GLY A 100 30.94 -15.42 -1.46
CA GLY A 100 31.50 -16.72 -1.08
C GLY A 100 30.87 -17.43 0.13
N ALA A 101 29.71 -17.01 0.62
CA ALA A 101 29.07 -17.65 1.77
C ALA A 101 28.02 -18.70 1.37
N SER A 102 27.88 -19.74 2.19
CA SER A 102 26.89 -20.80 2.00
C SER A 102 25.45 -20.27 2.02
N PHE A 103 24.50 -20.99 1.42
CA PHE A 103 23.07 -20.64 1.42
C PHE A 103 22.51 -20.40 2.84
N GLN A 104 23.02 -21.11 3.84
CA GLN A 104 22.65 -20.93 5.25
C GLN A 104 23.14 -19.59 5.81
N ALA A 105 24.36 -19.17 5.46
CA ALA A 105 24.89 -17.87 5.82
C ALA A 105 24.19 -16.72 5.07
N PHE A 106 23.74 -16.97 3.83
CA PHE A 106 22.85 -16.06 3.09
C PHE A 106 21.52 -15.87 3.83
N ARG A 107 20.81 -16.94 4.22
CA ARG A 107 19.54 -16.83 4.96
C ARG A 107 19.68 -16.07 6.29
N ASN A 108 20.79 -16.23 6.99
CA ASN A 108 21.03 -15.54 8.27
C ASN A 108 21.38 -14.06 8.10
N LYS A 109 21.96 -13.66 6.95
CA LYS A 109 22.39 -12.29 6.68
C LYS A 109 21.45 -11.50 5.76
N CYS A 110 20.53 -12.18 5.07
CA CYS A 110 19.58 -11.55 4.19
C CYS A 110 18.62 -10.70 5.02
N ARG A 111 18.82 -9.39 5.00
CA ARG A 111 17.89 -8.42 5.58
C ARG A 111 16.85 -8.10 4.51
N ARG A 112 15.58 -8.00 4.92
CA ARG A 112 14.53 -7.50 4.03
C ARG A 112 14.88 -6.05 3.65
N PRO A 113 14.66 -5.64 2.39
CA PRO A 113 14.81 -4.25 2.02
C PRO A 113 13.85 -3.39 2.85
N LYS A 114 14.22 -2.13 3.10
CA LYS A 114 13.27 -1.19 3.67
C LYS A 114 12.45 -0.58 2.54
N LEU A 115 11.14 -0.60 2.73
CA LEU A 115 10.17 -0.07 1.78
C LEU A 115 9.67 1.27 2.30
N PHE A 116 9.74 2.29 1.45
CA PHE A 116 9.26 3.63 1.73
C PHE A 116 8.08 3.91 0.80
N PHE A 117 6.94 4.19 1.41
CA PHE A 117 5.71 4.48 0.72
C PHE A 117 5.46 5.99 0.71
N ARG A 118 4.66 6.48 -0.23
CA ARG A 118 4.17 7.86 -0.17
C ARG A 118 3.39 8.06 1.13
N ASP A 119 3.74 9.11 1.87
CA ASP A 119 2.94 9.57 3.00
C ASP A 119 1.66 10.25 2.50
N ILE A 120 0.51 9.74 2.94
CA ILE A 120 -0.80 10.31 2.58
C ILE A 120 -1.16 11.53 3.42
N LEU A 121 -0.45 11.75 4.52
CA LEU A 121 -0.66 12.86 5.42
C LEU A 121 0.14 14.08 4.98
N HIS A 122 1.34 13.88 4.41
CA HIS A 122 2.28 14.96 4.05
C HIS A 122 2.92 14.70 2.68
N THR A 123 2.73 15.63 1.73
CA THR A 123 3.04 15.45 0.30
C THR A 123 4.49 15.10 -0.02
N ASP A 124 5.46 15.63 0.73
CA ASP A 124 6.90 15.48 0.47
C ASP A 124 7.59 14.60 1.53
N SER A 125 6.86 13.63 2.07
CA SER A 125 7.34 12.71 3.10
C SER A 125 7.12 11.25 2.72
N PHE A 126 7.80 10.37 3.46
CA PHE A 126 7.65 8.93 3.35
C PHE A 126 6.93 8.37 4.57
N ALA A 127 6.38 7.18 4.36
CA ALA A 127 5.86 6.35 5.43
C ALA A 127 6.46 4.94 5.35
N GLN A 128 6.66 4.33 6.51
CA GLN A 128 7.30 3.02 6.64
C GLN A 128 6.37 2.03 7.35
N GLU A 129 6.48 0.76 7.00
CA GLU A 129 5.75 -0.32 7.67
C GLU A 129 6.16 -0.42 9.14
N VAL A 130 5.17 -0.35 10.04
CA VAL A 130 5.34 -0.55 11.48
C VAL A 130 4.57 -1.75 12.03
N GLY A 131 3.68 -2.34 11.22
CA GLY A 131 2.92 -3.52 11.63
C GLY A 131 1.99 -4.05 10.55
N ARG A 132 1.42 -5.22 10.82
CA ARG A 132 0.42 -5.87 9.97
C ARG A 132 -0.70 -6.42 10.82
N THR A 133 -1.91 -6.43 10.27
CA THR A 133 -3.09 -7.03 10.89
C THR A 133 -3.97 -7.65 9.79
N THR A 134 -4.88 -8.53 10.16
CA THR A 134 -5.87 -9.05 9.22
C THR A 134 -6.99 -8.02 9.00
N ARG A 135 -7.70 -8.11 7.87
CA ARG A 135 -8.91 -7.33 7.61
C ARG A 135 -9.92 -7.50 8.74
N ALA A 136 -10.11 -8.73 9.21
CA ALA A 136 -11.06 -9.03 10.28
C ALA A 136 -10.71 -8.33 11.60
N GLU A 137 -9.42 -8.23 11.93
CA GLU A 137 -8.95 -7.48 13.11
C GLU A 137 -9.09 -5.97 12.93
N PHE A 138 -8.76 -5.46 11.74
CA PHE A 138 -8.96 -4.05 11.41
C PHE A 138 -10.44 -3.64 11.55
N GLU A 139 -11.35 -4.43 10.98
CA GLU A 139 -12.80 -4.21 11.07
C GLU A 139 -13.32 -4.35 12.50
N ARG A 140 -12.80 -5.32 13.27
CA ARG A 140 -13.14 -5.47 14.70
C ARG A 140 -12.75 -4.24 15.53
N ASN A 141 -11.67 -3.55 15.15
CA ASN A 141 -11.18 -2.34 15.82
C ASN A 141 -11.85 -1.05 15.30
N GLY A 142 -12.97 -1.17 14.58
CA GLY A 142 -13.74 -0.02 14.06
C GLY A 142 -13.26 0.49 12.70
N GLY A 143 -12.29 -0.19 12.08
CA GLY A 143 -11.91 0.03 10.70
C GLY A 143 -13.00 -0.42 9.73
N LYS A 144 -12.93 0.05 8.48
CA LYS A 144 -13.83 -0.40 7.42
C LYS A 144 -13.09 -0.57 6.10
N VAL A 145 -13.26 -1.72 5.46
CA VAL A 145 -12.76 -1.96 4.10
C VAL A 145 -13.96 -2.04 3.16
N ILE A 146 -14.00 -1.15 2.16
CA ILE A 146 -15.06 -1.07 1.16
C ILE A 146 -14.48 -1.47 -0.19
N VAL A 147 -15.21 -2.29 -0.95
CA VAL A 147 -14.89 -2.55 -2.35
C VAL A 147 -15.79 -1.67 -3.22
N LEU A 148 -15.17 -0.82 -4.04
CA LEU A 148 -15.85 0.00 -5.05
C LEU A 148 -15.61 -0.62 -6.43
N GLN A 149 -16.69 -1.07 -7.07
CA GLN A 149 -16.70 -1.64 -8.42
C GLN A 149 -17.16 -0.60 -9.44
#